data_AF-A0A9D6FCG2-F1
#
_entry.id   AF-A0A9D6FCG2-F1
#
_cell.length_a   1.000
_cell.length_b   1.000
_cell.length_c   1.000
_cell.angle_alpha   90.00
_cell.angle_beta   90.00
_cell.angle_gamma   90.00
#
_symmetry.space_group_name_H-M   'P 1'
#
loop_
_entity.id
_entity.type
_entity.pdbx_description
1 polymer ?
#
loop_
_entity_poly.entity_id
_entity_poly.type
_entity_poly.pdbx_seq_one_letter_code
_entity_poly.pdbx_strand_id
1 'polypeptide(L)'
;MRKTQLFVLMAFAMLIALGASAAEKTVTLEGTLVDSKCYLKDNTLTGNDHGPVKECGTICLKSGTPGGLLTKDKVFYAVIVPASILAPHVGKTIRAMGSVHNGSILAEKVEVQQDGKWEEVKLGMMM
;
A
#
# COMPACT_ATOMS: atom_id res chain seq x y z
N MET A 1 9.75 13.05 53.59
CA MET A 1 10.23 13.79 52.40
C MET A 1 10.98 12.90 51.38
N ARG A 2 11.73 11.87 51.82
CA ARG A 2 12.49 10.97 50.91
C ARG A 2 11.64 9.99 50.08
N LYS A 3 10.50 9.53 50.61
CA LYS A 3 9.61 8.56 49.94
C LYS A 3 8.71 9.19 48.87
N THR A 4 8.25 10.43 49.09
CA THR A 4 7.43 11.17 48.12
C THR A 4 8.21 11.58 46.88
N GLN A 5 9.51 11.89 47.01
CA GLN A 5 10.37 12.17 45.85
C GLN A 5 10.68 10.91 45.01
N LEU A 6 10.82 9.72 45.63
CA LEU A 6 10.97 8.47 44.89
C LEU A 6 9.72 8.11 44.07
N PHE A 7 8.52 8.36 44.61
CA PHE A 7 7.26 8.11 43.90
C PHE A 7 7.09 9.03 42.68
N VAL A 8 7.49 10.29 42.77
CA VAL A 8 7.42 11.24 41.66
C VAL A 8 8.42 10.88 40.54
N LEU A 9 9.64 10.47 40.89
CA LEU A 9 10.64 10.01 39.93
C LEU A 9 10.23 8.72 39.21
N MET A 10 9.58 7.79 39.92
CA MET A 10 9.09 6.54 39.34
C MET A 10 7.89 6.76 38.40
N ALA A 11 6.98 7.68 38.75
CA ALA A 11 5.87 8.09 37.89
C ALA A 11 6.35 8.84 36.63
N PHE A 12 7.39 9.66 36.73
CA PHE A 12 7.97 10.38 35.60
C PHE A 12 8.73 9.43 34.64
N ALA A 13 9.45 8.44 35.17
CA ALA A 13 10.10 7.41 34.35
C ALA A 13 9.08 6.54 33.58
N MET A 14 7.90 6.29 34.15
CA MET A 14 6.83 5.54 33.49
C MET A 14 6.18 6.34 32.35
N LEU A 15 6.11 7.67 32.45
CA LEU A 15 5.59 8.54 31.38
C LEU A 15 6.55 8.63 30.18
N ILE A 16 7.87 8.55 30.40
CA ILE A 16 8.86 8.58 29.32
C ILE A 16 8.86 7.25 28.52
N ALA A 17 8.48 6.13 29.15
CA ALA A 17 8.40 4.83 28.49
C ALA A 17 7.22 4.71 27.48
N LEU A 18 6.18 5.56 27.59
CA LEU A 18 5.11 5.65 26.58
C LEU A 18 5.49 6.47 25.34
N GLY A 19 6.66 7.14 25.36
CA GLY A 19 7.23 7.84 24.20
C GLY A 19 8.05 6.94 23.28
N ALA A 20 8.14 5.63 23.57
CA ALA A 20 8.76 4.67 22.66
C ALA A 20 7.98 4.66 21.35
N SER A 21 8.59 5.26 20.32
CA SER A 21 8.12 5.38 18.95
C SER A 21 7.19 4.24 18.55
N ALA A 22 5.94 4.57 18.22
CA ALA A 22 5.09 3.69 17.45
C ALA A 22 5.76 3.49 16.09
N ALA A 23 6.64 2.48 15.98
CA ALA A 23 7.13 2.01 14.71
C ALA A 23 5.88 1.71 13.86
N GLU A 24 5.79 2.36 12.71
CA GLU A 24 4.62 2.25 11.88
C GLU A 24 4.43 0.79 11.49
N LYS A 25 3.30 0.19 11.87
CA LYS A 25 3.13 -1.26 11.74
C LYS A 25 3.07 -1.61 10.26
N THR A 26 4.10 -2.28 9.75
CA THR A 26 4.09 -2.87 8.42
C THR A 26 2.93 -3.87 8.33
N VAL A 27 2.11 -3.72 7.29
CA VAL A 27 1.01 -4.61 6.97
C VAL A 27 1.22 -5.25 5.60
N THR A 28 0.51 -6.34 5.36
CA THR A 28 0.45 -7.01 4.06
C THR A 28 -0.98 -6.94 3.55
N LEU A 29 -1.19 -6.27 2.42
CA LEU A 29 -2.47 -6.17 1.73
C LEU A 29 -2.43 -7.01 0.45
N GLU A 30 -3.49 -7.75 0.15
CA GLU A 30 -3.64 -8.55 -1.06
C GLU A 30 -4.91 -8.12 -1.80
N GLY A 31 -4.81 -7.97 -3.12
CA GLY A 31 -5.93 -7.50 -3.93
C GLY A 31 -5.61 -7.42 -5.42
N THR A 32 -6.59 -7.00 -6.21
CA THR A 32 -6.41 -6.75 -7.63
C THR A 32 -5.76 -5.39 -7.84
N LEU A 33 -4.72 -5.32 -8.67
CA LEU A 33 -4.14 -4.05 -9.12
C LEU A 33 -5.06 -3.40 -10.16
N VAL A 34 -5.55 -2.21 -9.87
CA VAL A 34 -6.47 -1.45 -10.73
C VAL A 34 -5.86 -0.09 -11.12
N ASP A 35 -6.34 0.49 -12.22
CA ASP A 35 -6.14 1.92 -12.46
C ASP A 35 -6.97 2.73 -11.45
N SER A 36 -6.31 3.56 -10.63
CA SER A 36 -6.99 4.26 -9.54
C SER A 36 -8.09 5.20 -10.04
N LYS A 37 -7.83 5.96 -11.11
CA LYS A 37 -8.75 6.96 -11.63
C LYS A 37 -10.02 6.31 -12.20
N CYS A 38 -9.86 5.28 -13.01
CA CYS A 38 -10.96 4.57 -13.63
C CYS A 38 -11.78 3.80 -12.59
N TYR A 39 -11.13 3.07 -11.68
CA TYR A 39 -11.84 2.35 -10.63
C TYR A 39 -12.64 3.28 -9.71
N LEU A 40 -12.05 4.39 -9.27
CA LEU A 40 -12.75 5.36 -8.40
C LEU A 40 -13.86 6.12 -9.12
N LYS A 41 -13.84 6.17 -10.46
CA LYS A 41 -14.93 6.72 -11.27
C LYS A 41 -16.05 5.71 -11.50
N ASP A 42 -15.68 4.44 -11.70
CA ASP A 42 -16.58 3.33 -11.95
C ASP A 42 -15.99 2.04 -11.35
N ASN A 43 -16.56 1.61 -10.21
CA ASN A 43 -16.05 0.48 -9.43
C ASN A 43 -16.17 -0.88 -10.15
N THR A 44 -16.75 -0.94 -11.36
CA THR A 44 -16.76 -2.14 -12.20
C THR A 44 -15.47 -2.31 -13.01
N LEU A 45 -14.67 -1.25 -13.15
CA LEU A 45 -13.42 -1.23 -13.91
C LEU A 45 -12.25 -1.76 -13.08
N THR A 46 -12.18 -3.10 -12.92
CA THR A 46 -11.12 -3.77 -12.17
C THR A 46 -10.08 -4.48 -13.04
N GLY A 47 -10.29 -4.56 -14.35
CA GLY A 47 -9.38 -5.16 -15.32
C GLY A 47 -8.41 -4.15 -15.93
N ASN A 48 -7.62 -4.60 -16.90
CA ASN A 48 -6.73 -3.71 -17.67
C ASN A 48 -7.45 -3.01 -18.84
N ASP A 49 -8.44 -3.68 -19.42
CA ASP A 49 -9.25 -3.15 -20.51
C ASP A 49 -10.43 -2.35 -19.94
N HIS A 50 -10.71 -1.19 -20.54
CA HIS A 50 -11.88 -0.37 -20.19
C HIS A 50 -12.72 -0.11 -21.43
N GLY A 51 -13.87 -0.77 -21.51
CA GLY A 51 -14.73 -0.74 -22.69
C GLY A 51 -13.99 -1.23 -23.95
N PRO A 52 -13.93 -0.43 -25.02
CA PRO A 52 -13.24 -0.83 -26.25
C PRO A 52 -11.72 -0.65 -26.21
N VAL A 53 -11.18 0.03 -25.18
CA VAL A 53 -9.74 0.36 -25.12
C VAL A 53 -8.98 -0.76 -24.42
N LYS A 54 -8.13 -1.45 -25.19
CA LYS A 54 -7.22 -2.48 -24.69
C LYS A 54 -6.07 -1.87 -23.91
N GLU A 55 -5.69 -2.53 -22.81
CA GLU A 55 -4.60 -2.11 -21.92
C GLU A 55 -4.70 -0.67 -21.41
N CYS A 56 -5.94 -0.17 -21.28
CA CYS A 56 -6.22 1.20 -20.86
C CYS A 56 -5.56 1.53 -19.51
N GLY A 57 -5.64 0.62 -18.55
CA GLY A 57 -5.01 0.80 -17.25
C GLY A 57 -3.48 0.85 -17.33
N THR A 58 -2.85 -0.03 -18.10
CA THR A 58 -1.41 -0.01 -18.37
C THR A 58 -0.97 1.34 -18.97
N ILE A 59 -1.73 1.87 -19.92
CA ILE A 59 -1.46 3.20 -20.52
C ILE A 59 -1.51 4.29 -19.45
N CYS A 60 -2.52 4.27 -18.57
CA CYS A 60 -2.68 5.26 -17.51
C CYS A 60 -1.56 5.20 -16.46
N LEU A 61 -1.17 3.99 -16.00
CA LEU A 61 -0.06 3.82 -15.07
C LEU A 61 1.29 4.21 -15.67
N LYS A 62 1.54 3.89 -16.94
CA LYS A 62 2.74 4.38 -17.67
C LYS A 62 2.78 5.90 -17.77
N SER A 63 1.61 6.54 -17.79
CA SER A 63 1.45 8.01 -17.82
C SER A 63 1.48 8.65 -16.43
N GLY A 64 1.72 7.87 -15.37
CA GLY A 64 1.87 8.38 -14.00
C GLY A 64 0.60 8.34 -13.15
N THR A 65 -0.51 7.78 -13.64
CA THR A 65 -1.69 7.55 -12.79
C THR A 65 -1.35 6.49 -11.74
N PRO A 66 -1.55 6.74 -10.43
CA PRO A 66 -1.24 5.74 -9.41
C PRO A 66 -2.00 4.44 -9.62
N GLY A 67 -1.37 3.31 -9.31
CA GLY A 67 -2.06 2.03 -9.17
C GLY A 67 -2.86 1.98 -7.87
N GLY A 68 -3.98 1.27 -7.89
CA GLY A 68 -4.75 0.93 -6.69
C GLY A 68 -4.69 -0.56 -6.39
N LEU A 69 -4.69 -0.93 -5.12
CA LEU A 69 -4.92 -2.29 -4.64
C LEU A 69 -6.36 -2.38 -4.16
N LEU A 70 -7.16 -3.18 -4.84
CA LEU A 70 -8.54 -3.48 -4.45
C LEU A 70 -8.60 -4.82 -3.73
N THR A 71 -8.82 -4.80 -2.41
CA THR A 71 -8.92 -6.04 -1.62
C THR A 71 -10.15 -6.88 -2.02
N LYS A 72 -10.18 -8.15 -1.59
CA LYS A 72 -11.34 -9.03 -1.77
C LYS A 72 -12.61 -8.43 -1.18
N ASP A 73 -12.48 -7.71 -0.05
CA ASP A 73 -13.57 -7.01 0.64
C ASP A 73 -13.91 -5.65 0.01
N LYS A 74 -13.40 -5.37 -1.21
CA LYS A 74 -13.62 -4.14 -1.97
C LYS A 74 -13.12 -2.86 -1.28
N VAL A 75 -12.11 -2.99 -0.41
CA VAL A 75 -11.41 -1.84 0.15
C VAL A 75 -10.30 -1.41 -0.81
N PHE A 76 -10.30 -0.14 -1.18
CA PHE A 76 -9.31 0.44 -2.07
C PHE A 76 -8.15 1.04 -1.28
N TYR A 77 -6.92 0.77 -1.73
CA TYR A 77 -5.71 1.44 -1.26
C TYR A 77 -4.91 1.97 -2.45
N ALA A 78 -4.52 3.24 -2.45
CA ALA A 78 -3.54 3.72 -3.43
C ALA A 78 -2.16 3.09 -3.13
N VAL A 79 -1.49 2.53 -4.13
CA VAL A 79 -0.16 1.91 -3.96
C VAL A 79 0.90 2.95 -4.29
N ILE A 80 1.63 3.39 -3.27
CA ILE A 80 2.62 4.46 -3.41
C ILE A 80 3.97 3.85 -3.77
N VAL A 81 4.18 3.73 -5.08
CA VAL A 81 5.43 3.36 -5.77
C VAL A 81 5.42 4.05 -7.14
N PRO A 82 6.53 4.10 -7.90
CA PRO A 82 6.49 4.58 -9.28
C PRO A 82 5.46 3.79 -10.11
N ALA A 83 4.40 4.45 -10.57
CA ALA A 83 3.25 3.79 -11.20
C ALA A 83 3.62 2.97 -12.44
N SER A 84 4.60 3.44 -13.22
CA SER A 84 5.09 2.76 -14.43
C SER A 84 5.64 1.36 -14.16
N ILE A 85 6.15 1.09 -12.95
CA ILE A 85 6.65 -0.23 -12.54
C ILE A 85 5.48 -1.23 -12.40
N LEU A 86 4.31 -0.76 -11.97
CA LEU A 86 3.12 -1.59 -11.80
C LEU A 86 2.32 -1.75 -13.09
N ALA A 87 2.55 -0.92 -14.10
CA ALA A 87 1.77 -0.88 -15.34
C ALA A 87 1.62 -2.24 -16.08
N PRO A 88 2.65 -3.12 -16.14
CA PRO A 88 2.52 -4.45 -16.78
C PRO A 88 1.62 -5.43 -16.02
N HIS A 89 1.20 -5.07 -14.81
CA HIS A 89 0.54 -5.95 -13.86
C HIS A 89 -0.92 -5.57 -13.60
N VAL A 90 -1.45 -4.54 -14.29
CA VAL A 90 -2.85 -4.12 -14.10
C VAL A 90 -3.80 -5.27 -14.40
N GLY A 91 -4.81 -5.43 -13.55
CA GLY A 91 -5.76 -6.54 -13.56
C GLY A 91 -5.26 -7.82 -12.90
N LYS A 92 -3.97 -7.93 -12.54
CA LYS A 92 -3.44 -9.07 -11.80
C LYS A 92 -3.65 -8.91 -10.29
N THR A 93 -3.63 -10.03 -9.57
CA THR A 93 -3.55 -10.01 -8.11
C THR A 93 -2.14 -9.61 -7.68
N ILE A 94 -2.06 -8.64 -6.78
CA ILE A 94 -0.82 -8.21 -6.14
C ILE A 94 -0.91 -8.36 -4.62
N ARG A 95 0.26 -8.41 -4.01
CA ARG A 95 0.46 -8.28 -2.57
C ARG A 95 1.40 -7.12 -2.32
N ALA A 96 0.97 -6.15 -1.52
CA ALA A 96 1.79 -5.01 -1.13
C ALA A 96 2.10 -5.09 0.37
N MET A 97 3.37 -4.95 0.72
CA MET A 97 3.85 -4.89 2.10
C MET A 97 4.41 -3.50 2.38
N GLY A 98 4.00 -2.88 3.47
CA GLY A 98 4.42 -1.53 3.81
C GLY A 98 3.53 -0.90 4.87
N SER A 99 3.62 0.42 5.04
CA SER A 99 2.80 1.16 5.99
C SER A 99 1.58 1.81 5.33
N VAL A 100 0.47 1.91 6.08
CA VAL A 100 -0.81 2.41 5.57
C VAL A 100 -1.11 3.79 6.14
N HIS A 101 -1.34 4.74 5.24
CA HIS A 101 -1.63 6.14 5.51
C HIS A 101 -2.88 6.58 4.76
N ASN A 102 -3.96 6.93 5.45
CA ASN A 102 -5.12 7.60 4.85
C ASN A 102 -5.64 6.94 3.55
N GLY A 103 -5.79 5.62 3.54
CA GLY A 103 -6.25 4.88 2.35
C GLY A 103 -5.18 4.68 1.26
N SER A 104 -3.92 4.85 1.62
CA SER A 104 -2.76 4.56 0.77
C SER A 104 -1.83 3.59 1.48
N ILE A 105 -1.08 2.79 0.73
CA ILE A 105 0.01 1.97 1.23
C ILE A 105 1.33 2.48 0.64
N LEU A 106 2.24 2.91 1.50
CA LEU A 106 3.63 3.13 1.15
C LEU A 106 4.31 1.76 1.07
N ALA A 107 4.29 1.17 -0.12
CA ALA A 107 4.72 -0.19 -0.31
C ALA A 107 6.25 -0.26 -0.38
N GLU A 108 6.85 -0.97 0.57
CA GLU A 108 8.28 -1.32 0.60
C GLU A 108 8.55 -2.54 -0.30
N LYS A 109 7.55 -3.41 -0.46
CA LYS A 109 7.59 -4.59 -1.32
C LYS A 109 6.26 -4.78 -2.04
N VAL A 110 6.31 -5.15 -3.31
CA VAL A 110 5.15 -5.59 -4.08
C VAL A 110 5.47 -6.93 -4.75
N GLU A 111 4.55 -7.88 -4.64
CA GLU A 111 4.61 -9.17 -5.34
C GLU A 111 3.39 -9.28 -6.26
N VAL A 112 3.59 -9.87 -7.45
CA VAL A 112 2.51 -10.20 -8.38
C VAL A 112 2.27 -11.70 -8.35
N GLN A 113 1.00 -12.11 -8.41
CA GLN A 113 0.67 -13.51 -8.61
C GLN A 113 0.77 -13.86 -10.11
N GLN A 114 1.68 -14.78 -10.45
CA GLN A 114 1.89 -15.26 -11.80
C GLN A 114 2.07 -16.78 -11.78
N ASP A 115 1.25 -17.51 -12.54
CA ASP A 115 1.32 -18.97 -12.67
C ASP A 115 1.32 -19.72 -11.32
N GLY A 116 0.53 -19.24 -10.36
CA GLY A 116 0.42 -19.80 -9.01
C GLY A 116 1.60 -19.47 -8.09
N LYS A 117 2.56 -18.66 -8.53
CA LYS A 117 3.72 -18.19 -7.76
C LYS A 117 3.62 -16.70 -7.49
N TRP A 118 4.29 -16.26 -6.43
CA TRP A 118 4.47 -14.84 -6.12
C TRP A 118 5.84 -14.41 -6.64
N GLU A 119 5.84 -13.42 -7.52
CA GLU A 119 7.06 -12.83 -8.08
C GLU A 119 7.20 -11.40 -7.58
N GLU A 120 8.35 -11.09 -6.99
CA GLU A 120 8.63 -9.75 -6.50
C GLU A 120 8.82 -8.77 -7.66
N VAL A 121 8.11 -7.65 -7.60
CA VAL A 121 8.26 -6.54 -8.53
C VAL A 121 9.45 -5.69 -8.09
N LYS A 122 10.37 -5.42 -9.01
CA LYS A 122 11.55 -4.59 -8.73
C LYS A 122 11.15 -3.11 -8.66
N LEU A 123 10.97 -2.60 -7.44
CA LEU A 123 10.49 -1.23 -7.20
C LEU A 123 11.55 -0.13 -7.45
N GLY A 124 12.81 -0.51 -7.70
CA GLY A 124 13.93 0.42 -7.85
C GLY A 124 14.31 1.07 -6.52
N MET A 125 15.29 1.98 -6.53
CA MET A 125 15.60 2.77 -5.33
C MET A 125 14.44 3.73 -5.06
N MET A 126 13.65 3.44 -4.04
CA MET A 126 12.82 4.44 -3.38
C MET A 126 13.78 5.37 -2.65
N MET A 127 13.81 6.65 -3.03
CA MET A 127 14.66 7.66 -2.37
C MET A 127 14.08 8.06 -1.02
#